data_AF-A0A5C6C3Q6-F1
#
_entry.id   AF-A0A5C6C3Q6-F1
#
_cell.length_a   1.000
_cell.length_b   1.000
_cell.length_c   1.000
_cell.angle_alpha   90.00
_cell.angle_beta   90.00
_cell.angle_gamma   90.00
#
_symmetry.space_group_name_H-M   'P 1'
#
loop_
_entity.id
_entity.type
_entity.pdbx_description
1 polymer ?
#
loop_
_entity_poly.entity_id
_entity_poly.type
_entity_poly.pdbx_seq_one_letter_code
_entity_poly.pdbx_strand_id
1 'polypeptide(L)'
;MSSTGPIETGTPSASASRPGRRIDVMMAWFALMGLFFVYAGDAPPSVNEAHYLAKAKNFWNPAWCQQDLFVTSGKAHWVFYWVFGWPTKWWSLSTTAWMGRIVGWGMLAAGLIRLCSALRLPAILAAVVAVIWVAGIEQGNLAGEWVVGGIEAKVPAFGLVLFGIAELLHRRWSRVWLLFGTAAAFHVLTGGWAVVAGAIAFVWLERVRRDRAHSQARFFTPALFAGGAISLLGLIPAVSMSWGASAAESTSAARVYTYFRLSHHLLPSAFHRDWYVRHSMLTLVTLGFLVGQRWLYRRDELASLPQRDAFTALTAFTIGAMLISICGLFIGMLPAVAPDLAAKLLRFYWCRLADVITPLALGCSVAKVLYVTHVPDAVSRLSFRRRPWGSLRVDARSVVFLASAAIFLSACGLAGWSTWRWMSGGVPISHSNSLLGLRRNADYAEQRQTMQDWINVCRFVRANTPEDAVLLTPRHQQSFKWYAERAEVVNWKDIPQDVVSLREWARRFVEIYPIELSTMRVTIRYDRLREFRRKYGVNWMVVDRRVVGPQLPLVQVYPNGNERNSTYAIYRLPSISTK
;
A
#
# COMPACT_ATOMS: atom_id res chain seq x y z
N MET A 1 78.02 5.42 -11.24
CA MET A 1 76.78 5.08 -11.97
C MET A 1 75.74 4.57 -10.99
N SER A 2 74.78 5.41 -10.59
CA SER A 2 73.42 4.99 -10.21
C SER A 2 72.56 6.24 -10.08
N SER A 3 71.62 6.37 -11.01
CA SER A 3 70.68 7.49 -11.15
C SER A 3 69.56 7.38 -10.11
N THR A 4 69.29 8.48 -9.40
CA THR A 4 68.06 8.68 -8.63
C THR A 4 66.91 9.05 -9.57
N GLY A 5 66.00 8.10 -9.82
CA GLY A 5 64.72 8.35 -10.49
C GLY A 5 63.66 8.90 -9.53
N PRO A 6 62.70 9.73 -10.00
CA PRO A 6 61.70 10.33 -9.13
C PRO A 6 60.56 9.36 -8.81
N ILE A 7 60.05 9.46 -7.59
CA ILE A 7 58.90 8.72 -7.07
C ILE A 7 57.64 9.26 -7.74
N GLU A 8 57.05 8.49 -8.66
CA GLU A 8 55.73 8.78 -9.23
C GLU A 8 54.64 8.64 -8.15
N THR A 9 53.99 9.76 -7.86
CA THR A 9 52.78 9.84 -7.06
C THR A 9 51.60 9.28 -7.86
N GLY A 10 51.29 8.00 -7.67
CA GLY A 10 50.10 7.37 -8.22
C GLY A 10 48.81 8.00 -7.68
N THR A 11 48.10 8.74 -8.53
CA THR A 11 46.71 9.14 -8.33
C THR A 11 45.80 7.91 -8.20
N PRO A 12 44.87 7.84 -7.23
CA PRO A 12 43.93 6.72 -7.14
C PRO A 12 42.94 6.80 -8.32
N SER A 13 43.08 5.85 -9.25
CA SER A 13 42.19 5.68 -10.40
C SER A 13 40.74 5.48 -9.96
N ALA A 14 39.83 6.19 -10.62
CA ALA A 14 38.39 6.07 -10.46
C ALA A 14 37.91 4.60 -10.46
N SER A 15 37.04 4.28 -9.51
CA SER A 15 36.51 2.93 -9.26
C SER A 15 35.72 2.38 -10.46
N ALA A 16 36.36 1.56 -11.29
CA ALA A 16 35.67 0.72 -12.27
C ALA A 16 34.80 -0.31 -11.53
N SER A 17 33.47 -0.18 -11.63
CA SER A 17 32.54 -1.17 -11.07
C SER A 17 32.74 -2.52 -11.78
N ARG A 18 33.16 -3.56 -11.04
CA ARG A 18 33.38 -4.91 -11.59
C ARG A 18 32.13 -5.44 -12.32
N PRO A 19 32.24 -5.96 -13.56
CA PRO A 19 31.10 -6.38 -14.39
C PRO A 19 30.15 -7.36 -13.70
N GLY A 20 30.66 -8.30 -12.89
CA GLY A 20 29.86 -9.29 -12.17
C GLY A 20 28.82 -8.68 -11.20
N ARG A 21 29.15 -7.54 -10.57
CA ARG A 21 28.24 -6.87 -9.64
C ARG A 21 27.00 -6.28 -10.35
N ARG A 22 27.12 -5.91 -11.63
CA ARG A 22 25.98 -5.39 -12.40
C ARG A 22 25.01 -6.51 -12.79
N ILE A 23 25.55 -7.67 -13.16
CA ILE A 23 24.76 -8.86 -13.50
C ILE A 23 23.97 -9.33 -12.27
N ASP A 24 24.59 -9.40 -11.09
CA ASP A 24 23.92 -9.81 -9.85
C ASP A 24 22.74 -8.90 -9.49
N VAL A 25 22.90 -7.58 -9.66
CA VAL A 25 21.84 -6.60 -9.40
C VAL A 25 20.69 -6.76 -10.39
N MET A 26 21.00 -6.96 -11.66
CA MET A 26 19.98 -7.17 -12.69
C MET A 26 19.21 -8.47 -12.46
N MET A 27 19.90 -9.57 -12.15
CA MET A 27 19.28 -10.85 -11.82
C MET A 27 18.39 -10.75 -10.57
N ALA A 28 18.87 -10.08 -9.52
CA ALA A 28 18.06 -9.83 -8.33
C ALA A 28 16.82 -8.98 -8.64
N TRP A 29 16.93 -7.99 -9.53
CA TRP A 29 15.81 -7.15 -9.92
C TRP A 29 14.75 -7.97 -10.67
N PHE A 30 15.15 -8.78 -11.65
CA PHE A 30 14.22 -9.67 -12.36
C PHE A 30 13.61 -10.73 -11.44
N ALA A 31 14.38 -11.28 -10.49
CA ALA A 31 13.85 -12.21 -9.50
C ALA A 31 12.79 -11.57 -8.60
N LEU A 32 13.00 -10.33 -8.16
CA LEU A 32 12.02 -9.57 -7.39
C LEU A 32 10.77 -9.22 -8.22
N MET A 33 10.95 -8.82 -9.47
CA MET A 33 9.84 -8.58 -10.39
C MET A 33 9.01 -9.85 -10.61
N GLY A 34 9.67 -10.99 -10.82
CA GLY A 34 9.02 -12.29 -10.93
C GLY A 34 8.27 -12.66 -9.65
N LEU A 35 8.87 -12.45 -8.47
CA LEU A 35 8.22 -12.68 -7.18
C LEU A 35 6.96 -11.82 -7.02
N PHE A 36 7.04 -10.52 -7.32
CA PHE A 36 5.91 -9.61 -7.22
C PHE A 36 4.82 -9.91 -8.24
N PHE A 37 5.19 -10.34 -9.45
CA PHE A 37 4.25 -10.81 -10.45
C PHE A 37 3.55 -12.10 -10.02
N VAL A 38 4.27 -13.06 -9.46
CA VAL A 38 3.65 -14.29 -8.93
C VAL A 38 2.69 -13.97 -7.79
N TYR A 39 3.09 -13.10 -6.86
CA TYR A 39 2.28 -12.75 -5.70
C TYR A 39 1.06 -11.86 -6.02
N ALA A 40 1.20 -10.88 -6.92
CA ALA A 40 0.22 -9.82 -7.15
C ALA A 40 -0.08 -9.55 -8.64
N GLY A 41 0.22 -10.49 -9.54
CA GLY A 41 -0.02 -10.41 -10.98
C GLY A 41 -1.44 -10.72 -11.43
N ASP A 42 -2.44 -10.53 -10.57
CA ASP A 42 -3.85 -10.71 -10.94
C ASP A 42 -4.27 -9.72 -12.04
N ALA A 43 -5.24 -10.11 -12.88
CA ALA A 43 -5.69 -9.24 -13.96
C ALA A 43 -6.28 -7.91 -13.42
N PRO A 44 -5.95 -6.74 -13.98
CA PRO A 44 -6.56 -5.48 -13.56
C PRO A 44 -8.08 -5.44 -13.79
N PRO A 45 -8.84 -4.66 -12.98
CA PRO A 45 -8.37 -3.84 -11.87
C PRO A 45 -8.16 -4.63 -10.57
N SER A 46 -7.16 -4.25 -9.79
CA SER A 46 -7.08 -4.52 -8.36
C SER A 46 -7.97 -3.55 -7.56
N VAL A 47 -8.14 -3.81 -6.27
CA VAL A 47 -9.09 -3.12 -5.36
C VAL A 47 -8.98 -1.60 -5.39
N ASN A 48 -7.77 -1.04 -5.46
CA ASN A 48 -7.56 0.40 -5.46
C ASN A 48 -7.29 0.97 -6.87
N GLU A 49 -7.05 0.13 -7.88
CA GLU A 49 -6.78 0.60 -9.25
C GLU A 49 -8.02 1.25 -9.86
N ALA A 50 -9.19 0.65 -9.64
CA ALA A 50 -10.45 1.21 -10.12
C ALA A 50 -10.74 2.59 -9.52
N HIS A 51 -10.23 2.87 -8.31
CA HIS A 51 -10.34 4.16 -7.64
C HIS A 51 -9.31 5.17 -8.17
N TYR A 52 -8.02 4.80 -8.14
CA TYR A 52 -6.92 5.69 -8.48
C TYR A 52 -6.84 6.01 -9.97
N LEU A 53 -6.96 5.01 -10.84
CA LEU A 53 -6.84 5.23 -12.29
C LEU A 53 -8.10 5.84 -12.90
N ALA A 54 -9.28 5.64 -12.30
CA ALA A 54 -10.47 6.40 -12.71
C ALA A 54 -10.28 7.90 -12.43
N LYS A 55 -9.78 8.27 -11.24
CA LYS A 55 -9.42 9.66 -10.96
C LYS A 55 -8.30 10.18 -11.87
N ALA A 56 -7.30 9.35 -12.17
CA ALA A 56 -6.20 9.71 -13.06
C ALA A 56 -6.69 9.94 -14.51
N LYS A 57 -7.62 9.12 -15.01
CA LYS A 57 -8.24 9.30 -16.32
C LYS A 57 -9.06 10.58 -16.38
N ASN A 58 -9.91 10.84 -15.38
CA ASN A 58 -10.66 12.10 -15.31
C ASN A 58 -9.72 13.33 -15.15
N PHE A 59 -8.61 13.21 -14.45
CA PHE A 59 -7.61 14.29 -14.34
C PHE A 59 -7.05 14.70 -15.72
N TRP A 60 -6.82 13.75 -16.62
CA TRP A 60 -6.30 14.01 -17.96
C TRP A 60 -7.37 14.16 -19.05
N ASN A 61 -8.61 13.74 -18.77
CA ASN A 61 -9.80 13.92 -19.61
C ASN A 61 -11.02 14.25 -18.71
N PRO A 62 -11.25 15.53 -18.37
CA PRO A 62 -12.33 15.93 -17.46
C PRO A 62 -13.74 15.61 -17.96
N ALA A 63 -13.94 15.46 -19.28
CA ALA A 63 -15.22 15.07 -19.87
C ALA A 63 -15.58 13.60 -19.55
N TRP A 64 -14.58 12.74 -19.33
CA TRP A 64 -14.80 11.33 -18.98
C TRP A 64 -15.44 11.21 -17.60
N CYS A 65 -16.66 10.64 -17.56
CA CYS A 65 -17.48 10.52 -16.35
C CYS A 65 -17.69 11.87 -15.62
N GLN A 66 -17.88 12.97 -16.35
CA GLN A 66 -18.03 14.32 -15.77
C GLN A 66 -19.25 14.50 -14.83
N GLN A 67 -20.24 13.60 -14.90
CA GLN A 67 -21.41 13.63 -14.00
C GLN A 67 -21.19 12.84 -12.70
N ASP A 68 -20.04 12.16 -12.56
CA ASP A 68 -19.74 11.36 -11.39
C ASP A 68 -19.11 12.18 -10.26
N LEU A 69 -19.71 12.13 -9.08
CA LEU A 69 -19.26 12.90 -7.91
C LEU A 69 -17.83 12.56 -7.51
N PHE A 70 -17.43 11.28 -7.58
CA PHE A 70 -16.14 10.86 -7.06
C PHE A 70 -14.98 11.30 -7.97
N VAL A 71 -15.02 11.00 -9.26
CA VAL A 71 -13.86 11.29 -10.14
C VAL A 71 -13.69 12.80 -10.38
N THR A 72 -14.78 13.56 -10.32
CA THR A 72 -14.79 15.03 -10.48
C THR A 72 -14.42 15.77 -9.19
N SER A 73 -14.59 15.14 -8.02
CA SER A 73 -14.18 15.68 -6.72
C SER A 73 -12.68 16.00 -6.65
N GLY A 74 -12.28 16.65 -5.55
CA GLY A 74 -10.89 17.06 -5.33
C GLY A 74 -9.89 15.92 -5.46
N LYS A 75 -8.67 16.22 -5.90
CA LYS A 75 -7.67 15.24 -6.31
C LYS A 75 -6.41 15.35 -5.43
N ALA A 76 -6.37 14.62 -4.31
CA ALA A 76 -5.27 14.71 -3.33
C ALA A 76 -3.91 14.22 -3.86
N HIS A 77 -3.91 13.16 -4.68
CA HIS A 77 -2.69 12.50 -5.15
C HIS A 77 -2.21 13.07 -6.50
N TRP A 78 -2.04 14.39 -6.57
CA TRP A 78 -1.80 15.11 -7.82
C TRP A 78 -0.60 14.57 -8.62
N VAL A 79 0.55 14.36 -7.97
CA VAL A 79 1.76 13.83 -8.61
C VAL A 79 1.52 12.43 -9.19
N PHE A 80 0.79 11.57 -8.49
CA PHE A 80 0.43 10.26 -9.01
C PHE A 80 -0.44 10.37 -10.26
N TYR A 81 -1.49 11.21 -10.23
CA TYR A 81 -2.36 11.40 -11.39
C TYR A 81 -1.62 12.00 -12.59
N TRP A 82 -0.68 12.91 -12.34
CA TRP A 82 0.16 13.48 -13.40
C TRP A 82 1.08 12.42 -14.03
N VAL A 83 1.84 11.67 -13.21
CA VAL A 83 2.83 10.68 -13.70
C VAL A 83 2.18 9.44 -14.31
N PHE A 84 1.13 8.89 -13.68
CA PHE A 84 0.54 7.60 -14.06
C PHE A 84 -0.80 7.73 -14.81
N GLY A 85 -1.38 8.93 -14.89
CA GLY A 85 -2.67 9.14 -15.54
C GLY A 85 -2.59 9.45 -17.03
N TRP A 86 -1.52 10.09 -17.51
CA TRP A 86 -1.42 10.48 -18.93
C TRP A 86 -1.57 9.28 -19.88
N PRO A 87 -1.04 8.06 -19.62
CA PRO A 87 -1.17 6.92 -20.54
C PRO A 87 -2.63 6.56 -20.85
N THR A 88 -3.57 6.89 -19.97
CA THR A 88 -5.01 6.64 -20.19
C THR A 88 -5.59 7.38 -21.39
N LYS A 89 -4.87 8.36 -21.97
CA LYS A 89 -5.24 9.04 -23.22
C LYS A 89 -5.04 8.16 -24.46
N TRP A 90 -4.12 7.20 -24.41
CA TRP A 90 -3.78 6.34 -25.56
C TRP A 90 -4.12 4.87 -25.32
N TRP A 91 -4.15 4.43 -24.07
CA TRP A 91 -4.37 3.04 -23.72
C TRP A 91 -5.53 2.85 -22.75
N SER A 92 -6.04 1.62 -22.72
CA SER A 92 -7.08 1.22 -21.76
C SER A 92 -6.63 1.39 -20.30
N LEU A 93 -7.59 1.47 -19.38
CA LEU A 93 -7.29 1.49 -17.94
C LEU A 93 -6.51 0.23 -17.51
N SER A 94 -6.82 -0.94 -18.08
CA SER A 94 -6.11 -2.19 -17.79
C SER A 94 -4.66 -2.19 -18.28
N THR A 95 -4.40 -1.67 -19.47
CA THR A 95 -3.03 -1.51 -19.99
C THR A 95 -2.24 -0.52 -19.13
N THR A 96 -2.87 0.61 -18.78
CA THR A 96 -2.26 1.62 -17.91
C THR A 96 -1.94 1.07 -16.52
N ALA A 97 -2.81 0.22 -15.96
CA ALA A 97 -2.55 -0.47 -14.70
C ALA A 97 -1.32 -1.36 -14.77
N TRP A 98 -1.16 -2.16 -15.83
CA TRP A 98 0.04 -2.99 -16.01
C TRP A 98 1.31 -2.16 -16.16
N MET A 99 1.29 -1.08 -16.95
CA MET A 99 2.42 -0.15 -17.04
C MET A 99 2.78 0.41 -15.67
N GLY A 100 1.76 0.84 -14.91
CA GLY A 100 1.93 1.34 -13.55
C GLY A 100 2.50 0.30 -12.58
N ARG A 101 2.01 -0.94 -12.61
CA ARG A 101 2.53 -2.07 -11.81
C ARG A 101 3.99 -2.34 -12.14
N ILE A 102 4.38 -2.41 -13.41
CA ILE A 102 5.77 -2.65 -13.83
C ILE A 102 6.70 -1.57 -13.26
N VAL A 103 6.32 -0.29 -13.39
CA VAL A 103 7.11 0.83 -12.85
C VAL A 103 7.14 0.79 -11.31
N GLY A 104 5.99 0.65 -10.66
CA GLY A 104 5.87 0.65 -9.19
C GLY A 104 6.61 -0.51 -8.53
N TRP A 105 6.42 -1.74 -9.03
CA TRP A 105 7.16 -2.92 -8.60
C TRP A 105 8.65 -2.81 -8.89
N GLY A 106 9.02 -2.23 -10.05
CA GLY A 106 10.40 -1.97 -10.41
C GLY A 106 11.09 -1.02 -9.43
N MET A 107 10.39 0.01 -8.96
CA MET A 107 10.89 0.93 -7.92
C MET A 107 11.04 0.24 -6.57
N LEU A 108 10.08 -0.60 -6.16
CA LEU A 108 10.18 -1.39 -4.93
C LEU A 108 11.37 -2.36 -4.99
N ALA A 109 11.54 -3.07 -6.10
CA ALA A 109 12.63 -4.01 -6.32
C ALA A 109 13.98 -3.30 -6.25
N ALA A 110 14.13 -2.19 -6.96
CA ALA A 110 15.36 -1.39 -6.95
C ALA A 110 15.66 -0.80 -5.55
N GLY A 111 14.62 -0.32 -4.85
CA GLY A 111 14.73 0.17 -3.48
C GLY A 111 15.18 -0.90 -2.48
N LEU A 112 14.62 -2.11 -2.57
CA LEU A 112 15.02 -3.26 -1.74
C LEU A 112 16.45 -3.70 -1.99
N ILE A 113 16.87 -3.80 -3.26
CA ILE A 113 18.26 -4.10 -3.62
C ILE A 113 19.18 -3.03 -3.05
N ARG A 114 18.78 -1.76 -3.14
CA ARG A 114 19.58 -0.64 -2.63
C ARG A 114 19.70 -0.64 -1.12
N LEU A 115 18.62 -1.02 -0.41
CA LEU A 115 18.61 -1.22 1.04
C LEU A 115 19.51 -2.38 1.45
N CYS A 116 19.41 -3.53 0.78
CA CYS A 116 20.27 -4.69 1.03
C CYS A 116 21.74 -4.35 0.79
N SER A 117 22.05 -3.61 -0.29
CA SER A 117 23.41 -3.12 -0.54
C SER A 117 23.91 -2.18 0.56
N ALA A 118 23.04 -1.34 1.15
CA ALA A 118 23.42 -0.46 2.26
C ALA A 118 23.74 -1.26 3.54
N LEU A 119 23.09 -2.42 3.73
CA LEU A 119 23.39 -3.38 4.79
C LEU A 119 24.58 -4.30 4.48
N ARG A 120 25.23 -4.13 3.32
CA ARG A 120 26.30 -4.99 2.79
C ARG A 120 25.86 -6.45 2.62
N LEU A 121 24.63 -6.64 2.15
CA LEU A 121 24.11 -7.95 1.74
C LEU A 121 24.24 -8.10 0.21
N PRO A 122 24.51 -9.32 -0.30
CA PRO A 122 24.38 -9.62 -1.72
C PRO A 122 23.00 -9.28 -2.26
N ALA A 123 22.93 -8.81 -3.52
CA ALA A 123 21.68 -8.36 -4.13
C ALA A 123 20.60 -9.45 -4.14
N ILE A 124 20.98 -10.72 -4.33
CA ILE A 124 20.05 -11.86 -4.35
C ILE A 124 19.28 -12.05 -3.04
N LEU A 125 19.85 -11.65 -1.90
CA LEU A 125 19.16 -11.74 -0.60
C LEU A 125 18.02 -10.72 -0.46
N ALA A 126 17.90 -9.77 -1.39
CA ALA A 126 16.71 -8.92 -1.45
C ALA A 126 15.43 -9.75 -1.67
N ALA A 127 15.51 -10.91 -2.34
CA ALA A 127 14.37 -11.83 -2.48
C ALA A 127 13.95 -12.43 -1.13
N VAL A 128 14.91 -12.79 -0.27
CA VAL A 128 14.63 -13.26 1.11
C VAL A 128 13.94 -12.17 1.92
N VAL A 129 14.45 -10.94 1.85
CA VAL A 129 13.82 -9.78 2.50
C VAL A 129 12.41 -9.57 1.97
N ALA A 130 12.21 -9.61 0.65
CA ALA A 130 10.91 -9.40 0.02
C ALA A 130 9.86 -10.44 0.44
N VAL A 131 10.21 -11.73 0.49
CA VAL A 131 9.29 -12.79 0.91
C VAL A 131 8.84 -12.59 2.36
N ILE A 132 9.78 -12.34 3.28
CA ILE A 132 9.46 -12.08 4.70
C ILE A 132 8.66 -10.78 4.83
N TRP A 133 9.01 -9.76 4.04
CA TRP A 133 8.34 -8.47 4.08
C TRP A 133 6.88 -8.58 3.65
N VAL A 134 6.61 -9.20 2.50
CA VAL A 134 5.27 -9.40 1.96
C VAL A 134 4.44 -10.29 2.90
N ALA A 135 4.96 -11.45 3.31
CA ALA A 135 4.26 -12.35 4.22
C ALA A 135 3.99 -11.69 5.59
N GLY A 136 4.97 -10.95 6.11
CA GLY A 136 4.85 -10.25 7.38
C GLY A 136 3.85 -9.09 7.33
N ILE A 137 3.77 -8.36 6.22
CA ILE A 137 2.72 -7.35 6.03
C ILE A 137 1.34 -8.02 5.99
N GLU A 138 1.16 -9.04 5.15
CA GLU A 138 -0.15 -9.68 4.97
C GLU A 138 -0.66 -10.32 6.26
N GLN A 139 0.21 -10.99 7.01
CA GLN A 139 -0.17 -11.75 8.20
C GLN A 139 -0.05 -10.97 9.51
N GLY A 140 0.74 -9.90 9.53
CA GLY A 140 1.10 -9.18 10.76
C GLY A 140 0.83 -7.67 10.74
N ASN A 141 0.05 -7.15 9.80
CA ASN A 141 -0.41 -5.76 9.84
C ASN A 141 -1.41 -5.53 10.98
N LEU A 142 -1.44 -4.29 11.49
CA LEU A 142 -2.38 -3.79 12.49
C LEU A 142 -3.50 -2.96 11.87
N ALA A 143 -3.27 -2.30 10.74
CA ALA A 143 -4.24 -1.38 10.11
C ALA A 143 -4.46 -1.64 8.61
N GLY A 144 -4.11 -2.84 8.13
CA GLY A 144 -4.40 -3.29 6.76
C GLY A 144 -3.54 -2.65 5.68
N GLU A 145 -2.30 -2.23 5.99
CA GLU A 145 -1.41 -1.71 4.95
C GLU A 145 -0.88 -2.83 4.03
N TRP A 146 -0.52 -2.46 2.80
CA TRP A 146 0.14 -3.34 1.82
C TRP A 146 1.13 -2.54 0.98
N VAL A 147 2.08 -3.20 0.32
CA VAL A 147 3.08 -2.53 -0.54
C VAL A 147 3.21 -3.14 -1.93
N VAL A 148 3.02 -4.46 -2.06
CA VAL A 148 2.96 -5.18 -3.34
C VAL A 148 1.50 -5.52 -3.62
N GLY A 149 1.00 -5.13 -4.80
CA GLY A 149 -0.40 -5.20 -5.17
C GLY A 149 -0.64 -4.48 -6.50
N GLY A 150 -1.85 -3.97 -6.71
CA GLY A 150 -2.14 -3.07 -7.83
C GLY A 150 -1.39 -1.73 -7.74
N ILE A 151 -1.49 -0.91 -8.78
CA ILE A 151 -0.86 0.42 -8.78
C ILE A 151 -1.74 1.47 -8.07
N GLU A 152 -1.15 2.16 -7.09
CA GLU A 152 -1.69 3.36 -6.48
C GLU A 152 -0.57 4.27 -5.96
N ALA A 153 -0.89 5.49 -5.52
CA ALA A 153 0.09 6.50 -5.15
C ALA A 153 1.13 6.07 -4.11
N LYS A 154 0.77 5.18 -3.18
CA LYS A 154 1.70 4.72 -2.14
C LYS A 154 2.78 3.77 -2.66
N VAL A 155 2.54 3.06 -3.76
CA VAL A 155 3.50 2.06 -4.29
C VAL A 155 4.83 2.72 -4.70
N PRO A 156 4.86 3.74 -5.58
CA PRO A 156 6.10 4.47 -5.86
C PRO A 156 6.62 5.24 -4.63
N ALA A 157 5.74 5.69 -3.74
CA ALA A 157 6.15 6.35 -2.50
C ALA A 157 6.95 5.40 -1.58
N PHE A 158 6.53 4.15 -1.40
CA PHE A 158 7.29 3.15 -0.66
C PHE A 158 8.61 2.80 -1.35
N GLY A 159 8.67 2.76 -2.68
CA GLY A 159 9.92 2.65 -3.43
C GLY A 159 10.92 3.75 -3.03
N LEU A 160 10.46 5.01 -3.01
CA LEU A 160 11.25 6.16 -2.57
C LEU A 160 11.62 6.10 -1.07
N VAL A 161 10.72 5.60 -0.21
CA VAL A 161 11.02 5.38 1.21
C VAL A 161 12.12 4.34 1.38
N LEU A 162 12.13 3.24 0.63
CA LEU A 162 13.21 2.25 0.67
C LEU A 162 14.56 2.86 0.28
N PHE A 163 14.59 3.69 -0.78
CA PHE A 163 15.78 4.46 -1.13
C PHE A 163 16.18 5.42 0.00
N GLY A 164 15.23 6.12 0.61
CA GLY A 164 15.48 7.04 1.71
C GLY A 164 16.06 6.34 2.94
N ILE A 165 15.53 5.18 3.32
CA ILE A 165 16.08 4.34 4.39
C ILE A 165 17.50 3.91 4.03
N ALA A 166 17.76 3.49 2.78
CA ALA A 166 19.10 3.11 2.35
C ALA A 166 20.12 4.27 2.46
N GLU A 167 19.71 5.52 2.21
CA GLU A 167 20.53 6.70 2.46
C GLU A 167 20.69 7.02 3.96
N LEU A 168 19.65 6.77 4.75
CA LEU A 168 19.63 6.94 6.21
C LEU A 168 20.61 5.97 6.87
N LEU A 169 20.74 4.73 6.39
CA LEU A 169 21.72 3.76 6.90
C LEU A 169 23.17 4.23 6.74
N HIS A 170 23.42 5.12 5.76
CA HIS A 170 24.70 5.78 5.55
C HIS A 170 24.75 7.19 6.15
N ARG A 171 23.74 7.60 6.93
CA ARG A 171 23.60 8.95 7.52
C ARG A 171 23.71 10.08 6.49
N ARG A 172 23.33 9.84 5.23
CA ARG A 172 23.32 10.86 4.16
C ARG A 172 22.05 11.69 4.22
N TRP A 173 21.89 12.43 5.31
CA TRP A 173 20.66 13.13 5.69
C TRP A 173 20.08 14.04 4.59
N SER A 174 20.93 14.73 3.81
CA SER A 174 20.44 15.55 2.69
C SER A 174 19.62 14.74 1.68
N ARG A 175 20.07 13.53 1.33
CA ARG A 175 19.34 12.66 0.39
C ARG A 175 18.13 12.02 1.04
N VAL A 176 18.19 11.70 2.33
CA VAL A 176 17.05 11.20 3.11
C VAL A 176 15.87 12.17 3.01
N TRP A 177 16.11 13.46 3.27
CA TRP A 177 15.04 14.45 3.25
C TRP A 177 14.47 14.70 1.86
N LEU A 178 15.31 14.71 0.82
CA LEU A 178 14.84 14.79 -0.56
C LEU A 178 13.96 13.59 -0.91
N LEU A 179 14.41 12.36 -0.63
CA LEU A 179 13.68 11.13 -0.97
C LEU A 179 12.37 10.99 -0.20
N PHE A 180 12.35 11.28 1.10
CA PHE A 180 11.11 11.26 1.88
C PHE A 180 10.17 12.41 1.50
N GLY A 181 10.70 13.58 1.14
CA GLY A 181 9.94 14.69 0.57
C GLY A 181 9.28 14.32 -0.76
N THR A 182 10.02 13.69 -1.68
CA THR A 182 9.47 13.17 -2.94
C THR A 182 8.45 12.05 -2.70
N ALA A 183 8.68 11.17 -1.73
CA ALA A 183 7.68 10.16 -1.35
C ALA A 183 6.38 10.81 -0.86
N ALA A 184 6.48 11.91 -0.09
CA ALA A 184 5.32 12.66 0.40
C ALA A 184 4.59 13.40 -0.73
N ALA A 185 5.30 13.80 -1.80
CA ALA A 185 4.70 14.38 -2.98
C ALA A 185 3.78 13.37 -3.73
N PHE A 186 4.19 12.09 -3.80
CA PHE A 186 3.32 11.02 -4.34
C PHE A 186 2.18 10.68 -3.38
N HIS A 187 2.50 10.45 -2.11
CA HIS A 187 1.52 10.05 -1.10
C HIS A 187 1.88 10.66 0.26
N VAL A 188 1.12 11.70 0.64
CA VAL A 188 1.38 12.55 1.80
C VAL A 188 1.60 11.75 3.09
N LEU A 189 0.77 10.73 3.36
CA LEU A 189 0.87 9.98 4.62
C LEU A 189 2.10 9.05 4.65
N THR A 190 2.30 8.23 3.62
CA THR A 190 3.47 7.34 3.48
C THR A 190 4.79 8.11 3.60
N GLY A 191 4.96 9.18 2.80
CA GLY A 191 6.19 9.97 2.85
C GLY A 191 6.28 10.86 4.09
N GLY A 192 5.18 11.48 4.51
CA GLY A 192 5.13 12.34 5.70
C GLY A 192 5.48 11.57 6.97
N TRP A 193 4.91 10.39 7.18
CA TRP A 193 5.29 9.54 8.31
C TRP A 193 6.74 9.05 8.21
N ALA A 194 7.26 8.81 7.00
CA ALA A 194 8.68 8.50 6.82
C ALA A 194 9.58 9.68 7.20
N VAL A 195 9.19 10.93 6.92
CA VAL A 195 9.91 12.13 7.43
C VAL A 195 9.93 12.14 8.95
N VAL A 196 8.78 11.91 9.61
CA VAL A 196 8.68 11.90 11.08
C VAL A 196 9.53 10.78 11.69
N ALA A 197 9.43 9.55 11.17
CA ALA A 197 10.26 8.42 11.61
C ALA A 197 11.76 8.70 11.36
N GLY A 198 12.09 9.33 10.23
CA GLY A 198 13.44 9.80 9.91
C GLY A 198 13.95 10.86 10.89
N ALA A 199 13.10 11.78 11.33
CA ALA A 199 13.45 12.80 12.33
C ALA A 199 13.70 12.18 13.71
N ILE A 200 12.88 11.21 14.12
CA ILE A 200 13.11 10.42 15.35
C ILE A 200 14.45 9.69 15.26
N ALA A 201 14.71 9.03 14.13
CA ALA A 201 15.98 8.35 13.88
C ALA A 201 17.17 9.32 13.90
N PHE A 202 17.04 10.51 13.32
CA PHE A 202 18.06 11.56 13.36
C PHE A 202 18.40 11.95 14.80
N VAL A 203 17.39 12.25 15.62
CA VAL A 203 17.60 12.65 17.02
C VAL A 203 18.33 11.53 17.77
N TRP A 204 17.89 10.30 17.60
CA TRP A 204 18.53 9.15 18.24
C TRP A 204 20.00 8.98 17.81
N LEU A 205 20.28 9.05 16.51
CA LEU A 205 21.61 8.75 15.95
C LEU A 205 22.63 9.88 16.12
N GLU A 206 22.18 11.14 16.07
CA GLU A 206 23.05 12.33 16.05
C GLU A 206 23.11 13.03 17.41
N ARG A 207 22.13 12.81 18.30
CA ARG A 207 22.05 13.49 19.60
C ARG A 207 22.18 12.54 20.79
N VAL A 208 21.50 11.41 20.77
CA VAL A 208 21.49 10.47 21.92
C VAL A 208 22.65 9.48 21.84
N ARG A 209 22.71 8.69 20.76
CA ARG A 209 23.71 7.65 20.55
C ARG A 209 24.85 8.15 19.66
N ARG A 210 25.31 9.36 19.95
CA ARG A 210 26.36 10.04 19.21
C ARG A 210 27.62 9.19 19.17
N ASP A 211 28.08 8.90 17.97
CA ASP A 211 29.42 8.39 17.74
C ASP A 211 30.38 9.58 17.60
N ARG A 212 31.44 9.61 18.41
CA ARG A 212 32.44 10.69 18.37
C ARG A 212 33.29 10.66 17.09
N ALA A 213 33.31 9.53 16.38
CA ALA A 213 34.02 9.39 15.11
C ALA A 213 33.34 10.12 13.95
N HIS A 214 32.06 10.49 14.08
CA HIS A 214 31.31 11.19 13.04
C HIS A 214 31.11 12.67 13.39
N SER A 215 31.31 13.55 12.42
CA SER A 215 30.95 14.96 12.55
C SER A 215 29.44 15.09 12.73
N GLN A 216 29.02 15.88 13.71
CA GLN A 216 27.60 16.05 14.03
C GLN A 216 26.81 16.60 12.84
N ALA A 217 25.80 15.86 12.39
CA ALA A 217 24.92 16.35 11.35
C ALA A 217 24.00 17.48 11.87
N ARG A 218 23.75 18.45 11.00
CA ARG A 218 22.73 19.48 11.24
C ARG A 218 21.37 18.96 10.78
N PHE A 219 20.32 19.22 11.56
CA PHE A 219 18.96 18.83 11.19
C PHE A 219 18.44 19.75 10.08
N PHE A 220 18.47 21.05 10.35
CA PHE A 220 18.11 22.09 9.39
C PHE A 220 19.21 22.21 8.33
N THR A 221 18.91 21.74 7.13
CA THR A 221 19.80 21.79 5.96
C THR A 221 19.00 22.27 4.75
N PRO A 222 19.64 22.87 3.73
CA PRO A 222 18.96 23.25 2.49
C PRO A 222 18.17 22.09 1.87
N ALA A 223 18.69 20.86 1.99
CA ALA A 223 18.03 19.66 1.49
C ALA A 223 16.75 19.29 2.26
N LEU A 224 16.67 19.58 3.57
CA LEU A 224 15.42 19.44 4.33
C LEU A 224 14.35 20.38 3.78
N PHE A 225 14.70 21.64 3.55
CA PHE A 225 13.79 22.63 2.98
C PHE A 225 13.42 22.32 1.54
N ALA A 226 14.36 21.86 0.71
CA ALA A 226 14.08 21.43 -0.66
C ALA A 226 13.17 20.19 -0.69
N GLY A 227 13.40 19.20 0.18
CA GLY A 227 12.50 18.06 0.35
C GLY A 227 11.10 18.47 0.81
N GLY A 228 11.03 19.45 1.73
CA GLY A 228 9.79 20.08 2.15
C GLY A 228 9.08 20.79 1.00
N ALA A 229 9.80 21.55 0.17
CA ALA A 229 9.23 22.23 -0.99
C ALA A 229 8.69 21.23 -2.03
N ILE A 230 9.39 20.11 -2.26
CA ILE A 230 8.89 19.03 -3.13
C ILE A 230 7.62 18.40 -2.56
N SER A 231 7.56 18.17 -1.24
CA SER A 231 6.38 17.56 -0.62
C SER A 231 5.12 18.42 -0.72
N LEU A 232 5.27 19.75 -0.89
CA LEU A 232 4.15 20.66 -1.15
C LEU A 232 3.35 20.30 -2.41
N LEU A 233 3.97 19.64 -3.39
CA LEU A 233 3.25 19.13 -4.59
C LEU A 233 2.17 18.09 -4.24
N GLY A 234 2.32 17.38 -3.12
CA GLY A 234 1.28 16.51 -2.56
C GLY A 234 0.48 17.15 -1.43
N LEU A 235 1.14 17.96 -0.60
CA LEU A 235 0.53 18.54 0.60
C LEU A 235 -0.47 19.66 0.28
N ILE A 236 -0.15 20.54 -0.69
CA ILE A 236 -1.05 21.64 -1.08
C ILE A 236 -2.38 21.09 -1.63
N PRO A 237 -2.40 20.17 -2.61
CA PRO A 237 -3.65 19.57 -3.09
C PRO A 237 -4.45 18.85 -2.00
N ALA A 238 -3.79 18.27 -0.99
CA ALA A 238 -4.46 17.59 0.12
C ALA A 238 -5.07 18.57 1.14
N VAL A 239 -4.39 19.67 1.46
CA VAL A 239 -4.90 20.70 2.37
C VAL A 239 -5.98 21.54 1.70
N SER A 240 -5.82 21.82 0.40
CA SER A 240 -6.80 22.58 -0.39
C SER A 240 -8.18 21.95 -0.42
N MET A 241 -8.28 20.64 -0.17
CA MET A 241 -9.54 19.90 -0.10
C MET A 241 -10.48 20.36 1.02
N SER A 242 -9.98 21.17 1.96
CA SER A 242 -10.77 21.77 3.03
C SER A 242 -10.88 23.30 2.89
N TRP A 243 -10.33 23.92 1.84
CA TRP A 243 -10.49 25.36 1.63
C TRP A 243 -11.95 25.72 1.39
N GLY A 244 -12.40 26.80 2.04
CA GLY A 244 -13.78 27.26 2.00
C GLY A 244 -14.76 26.50 2.90
N ALA A 245 -14.34 25.41 3.55
CA ALA A 245 -15.20 24.71 4.50
C ALA A 245 -15.16 25.33 5.90
N SER A 246 -16.32 25.48 6.53
CA SER A 246 -16.39 25.89 7.94
C SER A 246 -15.84 24.81 8.89
N ALA A 247 -15.51 25.21 10.12
CA ALA A 247 -15.02 24.30 11.15
C ALA A 247 -16.00 23.15 11.46
N ALA A 248 -17.31 23.44 11.45
CA ALA A 248 -18.35 22.44 11.63
C ALA A 248 -18.38 21.42 10.48
N GLU A 249 -18.26 21.88 9.24
CA GLU A 249 -18.27 21.03 8.05
C GLU A 249 -17.03 20.15 7.97
N SER A 250 -15.86 20.71 8.26
CA SER A 250 -14.61 19.94 8.36
C SER A 250 -14.69 18.85 9.43
N THR A 251 -15.31 19.17 10.58
CA THR A 251 -15.53 18.20 11.66
C THR A 251 -16.49 17.08 11.25
N SER A 252 -17.61 17.44 10.60
CA SER A 252 -18.57 16.48 10.05
C SER A 252 -17.92 15.56 9.01
N ALA A 253 -17.15 16.11 8.07
CA ALA A 253 -16.40 15.33 7.08
C ALA A 253 -15.38 14.40 7.72
N ALA A 254 -14.66 14.86 8.75
CA ALA A 254 -13.73 14.01 9.50
C ALA A 254 -14.45 12.83 10.18
N ARG A 255 -15.63 13.04 10.77
CA ARG A 255 -16.45 11.96 11.36
C ARG A 255 -16.89 10.94 10.30
N VAL A 256 -17.38 11.42 9.15
CA VAL A 256 -17.78 10.56 8.02
C VAL A 256 -16.60 9.71 7.54
N TYR A 257 -15.43 10.33 7.33
CA TYR A 257 -14.24 9.64 6.87
C TYR A 257 -13.77 8.59 7.89
N THR A 258 -13.58 9.01 9.13
CA THR A 258 -12.92 8.23 10.18
C THR A 258 -13.82 7.16 10.78
N TYR A 259 -15.06 7.49 11.16
CA TYR A 259 -15.92 6.58 11.90
C TYR A 259 -16.87 5.79 11.00
N PHE A 260 -17.40 6.42 9.96
CA PHE A 260 -18.38 5.77 9.10
C PHE A 260 -17.71 4.94 8.00
N ARG A 261 -16.76 5.53 7.27
CA ARG A 261 -16.21 4.87 6.07
C ARG A 261 -15.00 3.99 6.31
N LEU A 262 -14.03 4.47 7.09
CA LEU A 262 -12.69 3.85 7.21
C LEU A 262 -12.33 3.45 8.65
N SER A 263 -13.31 3.25 9.52
CA SER A 263 -13.09 2.85 10.91
C SER A 263 -12.20 1.62 11.05
N HIS A 264 -12.40 0.60 10.20
CA HIS A 264 -11.59 -0.61 10.13
C HIS A 264 -10.10 -0.39 9.78
N HIS A 265 -9.69 0.81 9.36
CA HIS A 265 -8.29 1.18 9.12
C HIS A 265 -7.78 2.30 10.03
N LEU A 266 -8.67 3.06 10.68
CA LEU A 266 -8.33 4.30 11.37
C LEU A 266 -8.66 4.29 12.87
N LEU A 267 -9.68 3.54 13.28
CA LEU A 267 -10.18 3.52 14.64
C LEU A 267 -9.68 2.25 15.34
N PRO A 268 -8.76 2.34 16.31
CA PRO A 268 -8.20 1.16 16.98
C PRO A 268 -9.26 0.23 17.60
N SER A 269 -10.34 0.79 18.15
CA SER A 269 -11.44 -0.02 18.72
C SER A 269 -12.24 -0.81 17.68
N ALA A 270 -12.11 -0.49 16.39
CA ALA A 270 -12.73 -1.22 15.28
C ALA A 270 -11.79 -2.26 14.63
N PHE A 271 -10.53 -2.37 15.07
CA PHE A 271 -9.59 -3.38 14.55
C PHE A 271 -9.93 -4.75 15.13
N HIS A 272 -9.71 -5.79 14.33
CA HIS A 272 -9.91 -7.16 14.79
C HIS A 272 -8.88 -7.53 15.85
N ARG A 273 -9.30 -8.28 16.88
CA ARG A 273 -8.44 -8.68 18.01
C ARG A 273 -7.22 -9.49 17.57
N ASP A 274 -7.37 -10.33 16.54
CA ASP A 274 -6.28 -11.14 16.01
C ASP A 274 -5.18 -10.28 15.35
N TRP A 275 -5.51 -9.11 14.80
CA TRP A 275 -4.51 -8.18 14.24
C TRP A 275 -3.57 -7.65 15.32
N TYR A 276 -4.10 -7.30 16.50
CA TYR A 276 -3.26 -6.91 17.64
C TYR A 276 -2.30 -8.01 18.06
N VAL A 277 -2.79 -9.25 18.16
CA VAL A 277 -1.97 -10.39 18.58
C VAL A 277 -0.86 -10.65 17.57
N ARG A 278 -1.19 -10.79 16.28
CA ARG A 278 -0.21 -11.08 15.23
C ARG A 278 0.80 -9.95 15.06
N HIS A 279 0.35 -8.69 15.08
CA HIS A 279 1.25 -7.54 15.00
C HIS A 279 2.18 -7.44 16.21
N SER A 280 1.68 -7.73 17.43
CA SER A 280 2.49 -7.74 18.64
C SER A 280 3.55 -8.85 18.58
N MET A 281 3.17 -10.06 18.14
CA MET A 281 4.12 -11.16 17.96
C MET A 281 5.20 -10.80 16.93
N LEU A 282 4.81 -10.28 15.77
CA LEU A 282 5.74 -9.83 14.73
C LEU A 282 6.69 -8.74 15.27
N THR A 283 6.15 -7.79 16.03
CA THR A 283 6.93 -6.71 16.66
C THR A 283 7.94 -7.25 17.67
N LEU A 284 7.53 -8.15 18.57
CA LEU A 284 8.41 -8.76 19.56
C LEU A 284 9.53 -9.58 18.91
N VAL A 285 9.21 -10.38 17.89
CA VAL A 285 10.21 -11.13 17.11
C VAL A 285 11.18 -10.17 16.43
N THR A 286 10.68 -9.12 15.78
CA THR A 286 11.50 -8.09 15.12
C THR A 286 12.46 -7.42 16.10
N LEU A 287 11.95 -6.97 17.25
CA LEU A 287 12.78 -6.35 18.29
C LEU A 287 13.80 -7.33 18.86
N GLY A 288 13.42 -8.59 19.08
CA GLY A 288 14.33 -9.66 19.50
C GLY A 288 15.48 -9.86 18.52
N PHE A 289 15.22 -9.85 17.22
CA PHE A 289 16.25 -9.93 16.18
C PHE A 289 17.16 -8.70 16.16
N LEU A 290 16.60 -7.49 16.24
CA LEU A 290 17.39 -6.25 16.24
C LEU A 290 18.31 -6.16 17.49
N VAL A 291 17.81 -6.57 18.66
CA VAL A 291 18.60 -6.66 19.90
C VAL A 291 19.63 -7.78 19.81
N GLY A 292 19.25 -8.95 19.32
CA GLY A 292 20.13 -10.11 19.14
C GLY A 292 21.29 -9.82 18.20
N GLN A 293 21.05 -9.09 17.10
CA GLN A 293 22.11 -8.63 16.21
C GLN A 293 23.08 -7.68 16.89
N ARG A 294 22.60 -6.75 17.72
CA ARG A 294 23.49 -5.87 18.51
C ARG A 294 24.39 -6.69 19.43
N TRP A 295 23.88 -7.76 20.02
CA TRP A 295 24.66 -8.67 20.85
C TRP A 295 25.68 -9.48 20.04
N LEU A 296 25.27 -10.06 18.91
CA LEU A 296 26.15 -10.80 18.01
C LEU A 296 27.30 -9.92 17.51
N TYR A 297 26.99 -8.70 17.06
CA TYR A 297 28.01 -7.77 16.60
C TYR A 297 28.97 -7.33 17.70
N ARG A 298 28.55 -7.24 18.97
CA ARG A 298 29.48 -6.94 20.07
C ARG A 298 30.50 -8.04 20.31
N ARG A 299 30.11 -9.31 20.06
CA ARG A 299 30.97 -10.48 20.25
C ARG A 299 31.84 -10.79 19.04
N ASP A 300 31.42 -10.34 17.86
CA ASP A 300 32.12 -10.61 16.61
C ASP A 300 33.13 -9.49 16.31
N GLU A 301 34.42 -9.78 16.51
CA GLU A 301 35.54 -8.87 16.17
C GLU A 301 35.61 -8.60 14.65
N LEU A 302 35.07 -9.50 13.82
CA LEU A 302 35.07 -9.38 12.35
C LEU A 302 33.96 -8.45 11.81
N ALA A 303 33.00 -8.05 12.64
CA ALA A 303 31.93 -7.16 12.21
C ALA A 303 32.43 -5.71 12.08
N SER A 304 32.67 -5.27 10.85
CA SER A 304 33.09 -3.89 10.54
C SER A 304 32.15 -2.85 11.19
N LEU A 305 32.73 -1.79 11.79
CA LEU A 305 32.00 -0.68 12.42
C LEU A 305 30.84 -0.13 11.56
N PRO A 306 31.01 0.11 10.24
CA PRO A 306 29.93 0.68 9.42
C PRO A 306 28.67 -0.21 9.34
N GLN A 307 28.82 -1.52 9.51
CA GLN A 307 27.68 -2.44 9.47
C GLN A 307 26.87 -2.40 10.77
N ARG A 308 27.55 -2.20 11.91
CA ARG A 308 26.89 -2.02 13.22
C ARG A 308 26.07 -0.73 13.24
N ASP A 309 26.59 0.31 12.60
CA ASP A 309 25.92 1.62 12.48
C ASP A 309 24.69 1.55 11.58
N ALA A 310 24.78 0.84 10.45
CA ALA A 310 23.65 0.65 9.54
C ALA A 310 22.46 -0.05 10.22
N PHE A 311 22.69 -1.13 10.97
CA PHE A 311 21.59 -1.78 11.72
C PHE A 311 21.08 -0.93 12.88
N THR A 312 21.95 -0.18 13.56
CA THR A 312 21.51 0.78 14.57
C THR A 312 20.59 1.86 13.98
N ALA A 313 20.90 2.32 12.77
CA ALA A 313 20.08 3.29 12.04
C ALA A 313 18.74 2.70 11.60
N LEU A 314 18.74 1.45 11.09
CA LEU A 314 17.51 0.72 10.77
C LEU A 314 16.61 0.53 12.01
N THR A 315 17.20 0.16 13.16
CA THR A 315 16.50 0.04 14.44
C THR A 315 15.88 1.38 14.84
N ALA A 316 16.62 2.48 14.73
CA ALA A 316 16.12 3.81 15.11
C ALA A 316 14.91 4.23 14.26
N PHE A 317 14.97 4.00 12.95
CA PHE A 317 13.84 4.26 12.04
C PHE A 317 12.63 3.36 12.34
N THR A 318 12.87 2.08 12.62
CA THR A 318 11.82 1.11 12.98
C THR A 318 11.12 1.49 14.28
N ILE A 319 11.88 1.87 15.31
CA ILE A 319 11.32 2.40 16.57
C ILE A 319 10.52 3.67 16.31
N GLY A 320 11.02 4.58 15.46
CA GLY A 320 10.28 5.78 15.06
C GLY A 320 8.91 5.47 14.45
N ALA A 321 8.84 4.48 13.55
CA ALA A 321 7.57 4.02 12.98
C ALA A 321 6.63 3.42 14.03
N MET A 322 7.16 2.62 14.97
CA MET A 322 6.37 2.04 16.07
C MET A 322 5.85 3.10 17.04
N LEU A 323 6.65 4.12 17.38
CA LEU A 323 6.24 5.23 18.25
C LEU A 323 5.07 6.01 17.65
N ILE A 324 5.08 6.26 16.34
CA ILE A 324 3.94 6.87 15.63
C ILE A 324 2.69 6.01 15.80
N SER A 325 2.79 4.69 15.63
CA SER A 325 1.66 3.77 15.82
C SER A 325 1.14 3.79 17.26
N ILE A 326 2.03 3.84 18.26
CA ILE A 326 1.66 3.94 19.68
C ILE A 326 0.89 5.24 19.95
N CYS A 327 1.33 6.38 19.39
CA CYS A 327 0.57 7.63 19.47
C CYS A 327 -0.84 7.47 18.86
N GLY A 328 -0.96 6.77 17.73
CA GLY A 328 -2.24 6.43 17.12
C GLY A 328 -3.18 5.63 18.04
N LEU A 329 -2.64 4.64 18.76
CA LEU A 329 -3.40 3.85 19.73
C LEU A 329 -3.92 4.71 20.89
N PHE A 330 -3.09 5.63 21.41
CA PHE A 330 -3.53 6.58 22.44
C PHE A 330 -4.60 7.55 21.94
N ILE A 331 -4.44 8.09 20.72
CA ILE A 331 -5.47 8.91 20.08
C ILE A 331 -6.77 8.09 19.90
N GLY A 332 -6.66 6.78 19.69
CA GLY A 332 -7.79 5.85 19.62
C GLY A 332 -8.63 5.74 20.89
N MET A 333 -8.15 6.24 22.03
CA MET A 333 -8.90 6.32 23.29
C MET A 333 -9.72 7.61 23.40
N LEU A 334 -9.39 8.64 22.61
CA LEU A 334 -10.09 9.94 22.63
C LEU A 334 -11.57 9.91 22.17
N PRO A 335 -12.09 8.96 21.37
CA PRO A 335 -13.51 8.97 20.98
C PRO A 335 -14.49 9.04 22.16
N ALA A 336 -14.12 8.53 23.33
CA ALA A 336 -14.96 8.55 24.54
C ALA A 336 -15.09 9.95 25.16
N VAL A 337 -14.12 10.84 24.97
CA VAL A 337 -14.04 12.15 25.65
C VAL A 337 -14.05 13.35 24.69
N ALA A 338 -13.46 13.19 23.50
CA ALA A 338 -13.32 14.23 22.49
C ALA A 338 -13.48 13.64 21.08
N PRO A 339 -14.69 13.16 20.71
CA PRO A 339 -14.94 12.45 19.46
C PRO A 339 -14.60 13.26 18.20
N ASP A 340 -14.71 14.59 18.26
CA ASP A 340 -14.36 15.48 17.13
C ASP A 340 -12.86 15.61 16.92
N LEU A 341 -12.12 15.74 18.00
CA LEU A 341 -10.66 15.78 17.94
C LEU A 341 -10.12 14.43 17.47
N ALA A 342 -10.64 13.34 18.02
CA ALA A 342 -10.30 11.98 17.58
C ALA A 342 -10.56 11.79 16.08
N ALA A 343 -11.72 12.22 15.55
CA ALA A 343 -12.03 12.09 14.13
C ALA A 343 -11.01 12.84 13.25
N LYS A 344 -10.62 14.06 13.65
CA LYS A 344 -9.65 14.91 12.94
C LYS A 344 -8.23 14.36 12.99
N LEU A 345 -7.84 13.70 14.08
CA LEU A 345 -6.49 13.16 14.26
C LEU A 345 -6.36 11.75 13.64
N LEU A 346 -7.33 10.86 13.87
CA LEU A 346 -7.24 9.47 13.42
C LEU A 346 -7.24 9.35 11.89
N ARG A 347 -7.76 10.32 11.14
CA ARG A 347 -7.75 10.33 9.66
C ARG A 347 -6.36 10.25 9.01
N PHE A 348 -5.29 10.42 9.79
CA PHE A 348 -3.91 10.39 9.33
C PHE A 348 -3.23 9.00 9.38
N TYR A 349 -3.96 7.90 9.59
CA TYR A 349 -3.44 6.52 9.43
C TYR A 349 -2.17 6.19 10.24
N TRP A 350 -2.20 6.51 11.54
CA TRP A 350 -1.04 6.41 12.44
C TRP A 350 -0.32 5.05 12.47
N CYS A 351 -1.02 3.94 12.27
CA CYS A 351 -0.44 2.60 12.41
C CYS A 351 0.20 2.04 11.12
N ARG A 352 -0.08 2.63 9.96
CA ARG A 352 0.24 2.00 8.67
C ARG A 352 1.72 1.97 8.33
N LEU A 353 2.53 2.93 8.79
CA LEU A 353 3.98 2.87 8.56
C LEU A 353 4.60 1.68 9.33
N ALA A 354 4.14 1.41 10.55
CA ALA A 354 4.63 0.29 11.35
C ALA A 354 4.30 -1.06 10.72
N ASP A 355 3.13 -1.21 10.10
CA ASP A 355 2.74 -2.41 9.33
C ASP A 355 3.78 -2.78 8.26
N VAL A 356 4.42 -1.78 7.68
CA VAL A 356 5.40 -1.96 6.59
C VAL A 356 6.81 -2.10 7.12
N ILE A 357 7.23 -1.25 8.05
CA ILE A 357 8.64 -1.16 8.47
C ILE A 357 9.03 -2.30 9.42
N THR A 358 8.11 -2.77 10.27
CA THR A 358 8.39 -3.89 11.20
C THR A 358 8.79 -5.18 10.46
N PRO A 359 8.00 -5.72 9.52
CA PRO A 359 8.40 -6.92 8.79
C PRO A 359 9.59 -6.67 7.85
N LEU A 360 9.79 -5.45 7.35
CA LEU A 360 10.99 -5.09 6.57
C LEU A 360 12.26 -5.24 7.41
N ALA A 361 12.25 -4.71 8.65
CA ALA A 361 13.36 -4.80 9.57
C ALA A 361 13.65 -6.24 9.99
N LEU A 362 12.60 -7.06 10.17
CA LEU A 362 12.76 -8.50 10.39
C LEU A 362 13.41 -9.18 9.18
N GLY A 363 12.91 -8.94 7.97
CA GLY A 363 13.48 -9.51 6.73
C GLY A 363 14.95 -9.17 6.55
N CYS A 364 15.31 -7.89 6.75
CA CYS A 364 16.71 -7.44 6.73
C CYS A 364 17.57 -8.16 7.77
N SER A 365 17.01 -8.39 8.96
CA SER A 365 17.72 -9.03 10.07
C SER A 365 17.96 -10.52 9.83
N VAL A 366 16.93 -11.22 9.36
CA VAL A 366 16.98 -12.64 8.98
C VAL A 366 17.95 -12.86 7.82
N ALA A 367 17.84 -12.07 6.75
CA ALA A 367 18.75 -12.16 5.61
C ALA A 367 20.22 -11.99 6.02
N LYS A 368 20.49 -11.08 6.98
CA LYS A 368 21.85 -10.89 7.52
C LYS A 368 22.36 -12.07 8.34
N VAL A 369 21.52 -12.67 9.18
CA VAL A 369 21.91 -13.88 9.93
C VAL A 369 22.23 -15.01 8.97
N LEU A 370 21.35 -15.27 7.99
CA LEU A 370 21.54 -16.32 6.98
C LEU A 370 22.82 -16.09 6.17
N TYR A 371 23.16 -14.84 5.85
CA TYR A 371 24.37 -14.52 5.12
C TYR A 371 25.64 -14.79 5.94
N VAL A 372 25.74 -14.26 7.17
CA VAL A 372 26.97 -14.32 7.97
C VAL A 372 27.30 -15.73 8.44
N THR A 373 26.27 -16.53 8.72
CA THR A 373 26.44 -17.92 9.19
C THR A 373 26.76 -18.90 8.07
N HIS A 374 26.53 -18.52 6.81
CA HIS A 374 26.81 -19.35 5.63
C HIS A 374 28.17 -19.05 4.99
N VAL A 375 28.82 -17.94 5.33
CA VAL A 375 30.23 -17.71 4.93
C VAL A 375 31.09 -18.70 5.73
N PRO A 376 31.74 -19.69 5.09
CA PRO A 376 32.59 -20.61 5.81
C PRO A 376 33.74 -19.81 6.41
N ASP A 377 33.88 -19.83 7.74
CA ASP A 377 35.15 -19.48 8.36
C ASP A 377 36.22 -20.39 7.75
N ALA A 378 37.04 -19.85 6.85
CA ALA A 378 38.26 -20.50 6.36
C ALA A 378 39.22 -20.85 7.53
N VAL A 379 38.94 -20.36 8.73
CA VAL A 379 39.69 -20.60 9.97
C VAL A 379 39.17 -21.78 10.80
N SER A 380 37.95 -22.30 10.59
CA SER A 380 37.37 -23.35 11.46
C SER A 380 37.59 -24.80 10.99
N ARG A 381 38.13 -25.02 9.78
CA ARG A 381 38.41 -26.37 9.26
C ARG A 381 39.55 -27.12 9.97
N LEU A 382 40.28 -26.47 10.88
CA LEU A 382 41.36 -27.12 11.65
C LEU A 382 40.89 -27.86 12.92
N SER A 383 39.60 -27.80 13.29
CA SER A 383 39.12 -28.38 14.55
C SER A 383 38.12 -29.53 14.40
N PHE A 384 37.67 -29.88 13.19
CA PHE A 384 36.58 -30.85 13.02
C PHE A 384 36.97 -32.30 13.38
N ARG A 385 38.27 -32.61 13.48
CA ARG A 385 38.75 -33.99 13.70
C ARG A 385 38.94 -34.41 15.18
N ARG A 386 38.58 -33.59 16.16
CA ARG A 386 38.88 -33.87 17.60
C ARG A 386 37.76 -33.61 18.61
N ARG A 387 36.47 -33.74 18.26
CA ARG A 387 35.41 -33.72 19.29
C ARG A 387 34.57 -35.00 19.26
N PRO A 388 34.74 -35.91 20.25
CA PRO A 388 33.87 -37.07 20.39
C PRO A 388 32.48 -36.62 20.86
N TRP A 389 31.50 -37.49 20.65
CA TRP A 389 30.05 -37.32 20.75
C TRP A 389 29.49 -37.00 22.18
N GLY A 390 30.08 -36.04 22.89
CA GLY A 390 29.77 -35.77 24.31
C GLY A 390 29.39 -34.33 24.67
N SER A 391 29.19 -33.40 23.72
CA SER A 391 28.62 -32.09 24.05
C SER A 391 27.96 -31.41 22.84
N LEU A 392 26.68 -31.69 22.64
CA LEU A 392 25.80 -30.80 21.87
C LEU A 392 25.58 -29.50 22.67
N ARG A 393 26.64 -28.69 22.80
CA ARG A 393 26.45 -27.27 23.12
C ARG A 393 25.88 -26.64 21.85
N VAL A 394 24.56 -26.48 21.80
CA VAL A 394 23.91 -25.70 20.76
C VAL A 394 24.45 -24.27 20.89
N ASP A 395 25.39 -23.90 20.01
CA ASP A 395 25.91 -22.53 19.98
C ASP A 395 24.74 -21.58 19.68
N ALA A 396 24.69 -20.44 20.38
CA ALA A 396 23.65 -19.43 20.20
C ALA A 396 23.53 -18.99 18.73
N ARG A 397 24.65 -19.02 17.98
CA ARG A 397 24.68 -18.75 16.53
C ARG A 397 23.87 -19.78 15.73
N SER A 398 24.00 -21.06 16.05
CA SER A 398 23.24 -22.14 15.41
C SER A 398 21.74 -22.05 15.73
N VAL A 399 21.38 -21.70 16.96
CA VAL A 399 19.97 -21.45 17.33
C VAL A 399 19.39 -20.31 16.49
N VAL A 400 20.10 -19.17 16.42
CA VAL A 400 19.64 -17.97 15.69
C VAL A 400 19.58 -18.22 14.18
N PHE A 401 20.50 -19.02 13.63
CA PHE A 401 20.43 -19.48 12.24
C PHE A 401 19.20 -20.35 11.97
N LEU A 402 18.96 -21.39 12.78
CA LEU A 402 17.81 -22.27 12.64
C LEU A 402 16.49 -21.50 12.77
N ALA A 403 16.40 -20.56 13.72
CA ALA A 403 15.26 -19.66 13.86
C ALA A 403 15.07 -18.78 12.60
N SER A 404 16.16 -18.25 12.03
CA SER A 404 16.12 -17.45 10.79
C SER A 404 15.66 -18.26 9.59
N ALA A 405 16.16 -19.50 9.45
CA ALA A 405 15.76 -20.42 8.40
C ALA A 405 14.29 -20.82 8.56
N ALA A 406 13.83 -21.12 9.78
CA ALA A 406 12.44 -21.41 10.06
C ALA A 406 11.52 -20.23 9.70
N ILE A 407 11.87 -19.00 10.11
CA ILE A 407 11.11 -17.79 9.73
C ILE A 407 11.03 -17.63 8.21
N PHE A 408 12.15 -17.81 7.51
CA PHE A 408 12.16 -17.69 6.05
C PHE A 408 11.29 -18.77 5.39
N LEU A 409 11.41 -20.03 5.81
CA LEU A 409 10.59 -21.13 5.28
C LEU A 409 9.10 -20.94 5.59
N SER A 410 8.75 -20.49 6.79
CA SER A 410 7.38 -20.13 7.14
C SER A 410 6.86 -18.97 6.28
N ALA A 411 7.68 -17.94 6.04
CA ALA A 411 7.32 -16.84 5.15
C ALA A 411 7.11 -17.31 3.70
N CYS A 412 7.95 -18.21 3.18
CA CYS A 412 7.75 -18.85 1.88
C CYS A 412 6.43 -19.63 1.83
N GLY A 413 6.13 -20.42 2.86
CA GLY A 413 4.88 -21.18 2.96
C GLY A 413 3.65 -20.26 3.01
N LEU A 414 3.70 -19.19 3.80
CA LEU A 414 2.62 -18.21 3.92
C LEU A 414 2.41 -17.42 2.63
N ALA A 415 3.47 -16.87 2.02
CA ALA A 415 3.38 -16.16 0.75
C ALA A 415 2.91 -17.08 -0.38
N GLY A 416 3.39 -18.33 -0.41
CA GLY A 416 2.95 -19.36 -1.35
C GLY A 416 1.49 -19.73 -1.17
N TRP A 417 1.03 -19.90 0.07
CA TRP A 417 -0.39 -20.18 0.38
C TRP A 417 -1.30 -19.02 -0.03
N SER A 418 -0.91 -17.79 0.28
CA SER A 418 -1.63 -16.58 -0.16
C SER A 418 -1.73 -16.53 -1.67
N THR A 419 -0.59 -16.70 -2.37
CA THR A 419 -0.55 -16.74 -3.84
C THR A 419 -1.47 -17.83 -4.41
N TRP A 420 -1.38 -19.04 -3.88
CA TRP A 420 -2.25 -20.16 -4.26
C TRP A 420 -3.73 -19.81 -4.08
N ARG A 421 -4.10 -19.24 -2.92
CA ARG A 421 -5.48 -18.83 -2.63
C ARG A 421 -6.01 -17.80 -3.61
N TRP A 422 -5.19 -16.82 -3.98
CA TRP A 422 -5.58 -15.80 -4.97
C TRP A 422 -5.76 -16.42 -6.36
N MET A 423 -4.81 -17.25 -6.80
CA MET A 423 -4.89 -17.93 -8.09
C MET A 423 -6.06 -18.91 -8.16
N SER A 424 -6.34 -19.65 -7.08
CA SER A 424 -7.47 -20.59 -7.02
C SER A 424 -8.84 -19.89 -7.07
N GLY A 425 -8.89 -18.59 -6.76
CA GLY A 425 -10.12 -17.79 -6.92
C GLY A 425 -10.48 -17.47 -8.37
N GLY A 426 -9.51 -17.51 -9.29
CA GLY A 426 -9.76 -17.37 -10.74
C GLY A 426 -10.20 -16.00 -11.24
N VAL A 427 -10.36 -15.03 -10.35
CA VAL A 427 -10.81 -13.66 -10.64
C VAL A 427 -9.93 -12.65 -9.91
N PRO A 428 -9.80 -11.41 -10.45
CA PRO A 428 -9.13 -10.33 -9.74
C PRO A 428 -9.76 -10.08 -8.37
N ILE A 429 -8.96 -9.64 -7.40
CA ILE A 429 -9.42 -9.45 -6.02
C ILE A 429 -10.64 -8.51 -5.97
N SER A 430 -10.67 -7.48 -6.82
CA SER A 430 -11.78 -6.51 -6.91
C SER A 430 -13.12 -7.13 -7.33
N HIS A 431 -13.11 -8.33 -7.90
CA HIS A 431 -14.29 -9.09 -8.33
C HIS A 431 -14.55 -10.33 -7.47
N SER A 432 -13.69 -10.60 -6.49
CA SER A 432 -13.88 -11.75 -5.61
C SER A 432 -15.15 -11.60 -4.78
N ASN A 433 -15.94 -12.67 -4.71
CA ASN A 433 -17.17 -12.70 -3.92
C ASN A 433 -16.90 -12.47 -2.42
N SER A 434 -15.73 -12.92 -1.95
CA SER A 434 -15.24 -12.65 -0.59
C SER A 434 -15.12 -11.14 -0.31
N LEU A 435 -14.50 -10.37 -1.20
CA LEU A 435 -14.36 -8.92 -1.04
C LEU A 435 -15.70 -8.19 -1.17
N LEU A 436 -16.54 -8.59 -2.13
CA LEU A 436 -17.86 -8.00 -2.32
C LEU A 436 -18.81 -8.32 -1.16
N GLY A 437 -18.48 -9.32 -0.34
CA GLY A 437 -19.22 -9.69 0.86
C GLY A 437 -20.47 -10.54 0.60
N LEU A 438 -20.66 -11.02 -0.63
CA LEU A 438 -21.79 -11.83 -1.06
C LEU A 438 -21.27 -13.21 -1.48
N ARG A 439 -21.88 -14.29 -0.97
CA ARG A 439 -21.46 -15.68 -1.24
C ARG A 439 -19.95 -15.87 -1.08
N ARG A 440 -19.42 -15.54 0.11
CA ARG A 440 -17.98 -15.43 0.39
C ARG A 440 -17.17 -16.71 0.09
N ASN A 441 -17.82 -17.86 0.10
CA ASN A 441 -17.23 -19.18 -0.16
C ASN A 441 -17.57 -19.71 -1.56
N ALA A 442 -17.97 -18.83 -2.49
CA ALA A 442 -18.24 -19.18 -3.88
C ALA A 442 -17.05 -19.92 -4.51
N ASP A 443 -17.36 -20.98 -5.23
CA ASP A 443 -16.35 -21.74 -5.95
C ASP A 443 -15.78 -20.96 -7.15
N TYR A 444 -14.78 -21.56 -7.82
CA TYR A 444 -14.13 -20.94 -8.98
C TYR A 444 -15.13 -20.61 -10.11
N ALA A 445 -16.04 -21.53 -10.42
CA ALA A 445 -16.98 -21.37 -11.54
C ALA A 445 -17.97 -20.23 -11.25
N GLU A 446 -18.48 -20.18 -10.03
CA GLU A 446 -19.40 -19.15 -9.58
C GLU A 446 -18.72 -17.76 -9.54
N GLN A 447 -17.47 -17.66 -9.07
CA GLN A 447 -16.73 -16.41 -9.08
C GLN A 447 -16.48 -15.89 -10.50
N ARG A 448 -16.05 -16.77 -11.42
CA ARG A 448 -15.88 -16.44 -12.84
C ARG A 448 -17.19 -15.99 -13.48
N GLN A 449 -18.29 -16.70 -13.22
CA GLN A 449 -19.61 -16.33 -13.74
C GLN A 449 -20.04 -14.96 -13.20
N THR A 450 -19.89 -14.72 -11.89
CA THR A 450 -20.21 -13.43 -11.26
C THR A 450 -19.43 -12.29 -11.91
N MET A 451 -18.11 -12.46 -12.11
CA MET A 451 -17.27 -11.46 -12.77
C MET A 451 -17.71 -11.23 -14.23
N GLN A 452 -17.97 -12.31 -14.97
CA GLN A 452 -18.39 -12.20 -16.36
C GLN A 452 -19.75 -11.51 -16.50
N ASP A 453 -20.71 -11.86 -15.64
CA ASP A 453 -22.02 -11.23 -15.56
C ASP A 453 -21.88 -9.73 -15.24
N TRP A 454 -20.96 -9.35 -14.34
CA TRP A 454 -20.68 -7.95 -14.02
C TRP A 454 -20.11 -7.18 -15.22
N ILE A 455 -19.14 -7.77 -15.92
CA ILE A 455 -18.55 -7.15 -17.11
C ILE A 455 -19.60 -7.02 -18.22
N ASN A 456 -20.43 -8.05 -18.42
CA ASN A 456 -21.48 -8.05 -19.44
C ASN A 456 -22.53 -6.96 -19.18
N VAL A 457 -22.99 -6.80 -17.93
CA VAL A 457 -23.95 -5.74 -17.59
C VAL A 457 -23.33 -4.35 -17.77
N CYS A 458 -22.06 -4.17 -17.43
CA CYS A 458 -21.36 -2.90 -17.65
C CYS A 458 -21.18 -2.58 -19.15
N ARG A 459 -20.83 -3.57 -19.97
CA ARG A 459 -20.73 -3.42 -21.44
C ARG A 459 -22.08 -3.10 -22.06
N PHE A 460 -23.14 -3.75 -21.60
CA PHE A 460 -24.51 -3.42 -22.02
C PHE A 460 -24.84 -1.95 -21.71
N VAL A 461 -24.55 -1.47 -20.49
CA VAL A 461 -24.76 -0.07 -20.11
C VAL A 461 -23.98 0.86 -21.04
N ARG A 462 -22.70 0.58 -21.28
CA ARG A 462 -21.85 1.39 -22.16
C ARG A 462 -22.42 1.50 -23.57
N ALA A 463 -22.91 0.40 -24.12
CA ALA A 463 -23.41 0.34 -25.50
C ALA A 463 -24.80 0.98 -25.66
N ASN A 464 -25.62 1.00 -24.60
CA ASN A 464 -27.03 1.39 -24.68
C ASN A 464 -27.39 2.66 -23.89
N THR A 465 -26.40 3.42 -23.41
CA THR A 465 -26.64 4.71 -22.73
C THR A 465 -25.74 5.81 -23.28
N PRO A 466 -26.18 7.08 -23.29
CA PRO A 466 -25.33 8.24 -23.58
C PRO A 466 -24.09 8.31 -22.70
N GLU A 467 -23.01 8.94 -23.18
CA GLU A 467 -21.73 9.02 -22.45
C GLU A 467 -21.82 9.73 -21.09
N ASP A 468 -22.74 10.68 -20.97
CA ASP A 468 -23.01 11.44 -19.75
C ASP A 468 -24.06 10.78 -18.84
N ALA A 469 -24.51 9.56 -19.15
CA ALA A 469 -25.51 8.88 -18.34
C ALA A 469 -25.02 8.59 -16.92
N VAL A 470 -25.94 8.79 -15.96
CA VAL A 470 -25.77 8.46 -14.54
C VAL A 470 -26.67 7.27 -14.21
N LEU A 471 -26.14 6.30 -13.45
CA LEU A 471 -26.88 5.11 -13.03
C LEU A 471 -26.92 4.94 -11.51
N LEU A 472 -27.96 4.23 -11.04
CA LEU A 472 -27.97 3.60 -9.73
C LEU A 472 -27.31 2.22 -9.84
N THR A 473 -26.39 1.91 -8.94
CA THR A 473 -25.56 0.70 -9.00
C THR A 473 -25.68 -0.13 -7.72
N PRO A 474 -25.27 -1.41 -7.70
CA PRO A 474 -25.19 -2.18 -6.47
C PRO A 474 -24.12 -1.60 -5.55
N ARG A 475 -24.42 -1.44 -4.25
CA ARG A 475 -23.54 -0.83 -3.25
C ARG A 475 -22.09 -1.32 -3.27
N HIS A 476 -21.92 -2.64 -3.38
CA HIS A 476 -20.64 -3.32 -3.14
C HIS A 476 -19.72 -3.37 -4.36
N GLN A 477 -20.20 -2.98 -5.54
CA GLN A 477 -19.38 -2.96 -6.76
C GLN A 477 -18.22 -1.96 -6.63
N GLN A 478 -17.15 -2.13 -7.40
CA GLN A 478 -16.00 -1.21 -7.38
C GLN A 478 -15.47 -0.83 -8.77
N SER A 479 -15.95 -1.44 -9.85
CA SER A 479 -15.39 -1.36 -11.19
C SER A 479 -16.40 -0.90 -12.25
N PHE A 480 -17.53 -0.31 -11.85
CA PHE A 480 -18.56 0.16 -12.78
C PHE A 480 -18.00 1.17 -13.79
N LYS A 481 -17.37 2.25 -13.33
CA LYS A 481 -16.76 3.27 -14.19
C LYS A 481 -15.70 2.68 -15.11
N TRP A 482 -14.96 1.69 -14.62
CA TRP A 482 -13.89 1.03 -15.36
C TRP A 482 -14.40 0.33 -16.62
N TYR A 483 -15.53 -0.37 -16.54
CA TYR A 483 -16.07 -1.15 -17.65
C TYR A 483 -17.20 -0.43 -18.41
N ALA A 484 -18.10 0.23 -17.68
CA ALA A 484 -19.26 0.91 -18.25
C ALA A 484 -18.89 2.28 -18.82
N GLU A 485 -17.83 2.92 -18.31
CA GLU A 485 -17.46 4.30 -18.65
C GLU A 485 -18.64 5.27 -18.52
N ARG A 486 -19.45 5.07 -17.47
CA ARG A 486 -20.58 5.92 -17.07
C ARG A 486 -20.46 6.34 -15.62
N ALA A 487 -21.15 7.42 -15.30
CA ALA A 487 -21.23 7.94 -13.94
C ALA A 487 -22.20 7.11 -13.08
N GLU A 488 -21.99 7.13 -11.77
CA GLU A 488 -22.95 6.59 -10.81
C GLU A 488 -23.28 7.62 -9.74
N VAL A 489 -24.48 7.50 -9.16
CA VAL A 489 -24.94 8.47 -8.15
C VAL A 489 -24.02 8.49 -6.95
N VAL A 490 -23.66 7.31 -6.45
CA VAL A 490 -22.82 7.09 -5.27
C VAL A 490 -22.37 5.63 -5.21
N ASN A 491 -21.18 5.38 -4.68
CA ASN A 491 -20.63 4.05 -4.44
C ASN A 491 -19.94 3.96 -3.08
N TRP A 492 -19.98 2.80 -2.42
CA TRP A 492 -19.35 2.65 -1.10
C TRP A 492 -17.83 2.78 -1.15
N LYS A 493 -17.16 2.19 -2.15
CA LYS A 493 -15.71 2.20 -2.28
C LYS A 493 -15.19 3.59 -2.65
N ASP A 494 -15.84 4.26 -3.59
CA ASP A 494 -15.42 5.52 -4.19
C ASP A 494 -15.83 6.74 -3.35
N ILE A 495 -14.99 7.07 -2.37
CA ILE A 495 -15.18 8.21 -1.48
C ILE A 495 -14.39 9.43 -1.94
N PRO A 496 -15.02 10.61 -2.09
CA PRO A 496 -14.31 11.87 -2.24
C PRO A 496 -13.44 12.19 -1.01
N GLN A 497 -12.41 13.01 -1.20
CA GLN A 497 -11.51 13.40 -0.11
C GLN A 497 -11.68 14.87 0.31
N ASP A 498 -12.40 15.69 -0.47
CA ASP A 498 -12.73 17.07 -0.10
C ASP A 498 -14.01 17.15 0.72
N VAL A 499 -14.06 18.16 1.57
CA VAL A 499 -15.10 18.29 2.61
C VAL A 499 -16.50 18.38 2.00
N VAL A 500 -16.66 19.16 0.94
CA VAL A 500 -17.96 19.38 0.27
C VAL A 500 -18.44 18.08 -0.38
N SER A 501 -17.61 17.47 -1.23
CA SER A 501 -17.98 16.27 -1.97
C SER A 501 -18.12 15.06 -1.05
N LEU A 502 -17.35 14.95 0.04
CA LEU A 502 -17.47 13.84 0.99
C LEU A 502 -18.78 13.91 1.78
N ARG A 503 -19.23 15.11 2.17
CA ARG A 503 -20.53 15.30 2.82
C ARG A 503 -21.67 14.99 1.85
N GLU A 504 -21.55 15.45 0.61
CA GLU A 504 -22.52 15.12 -0.44
C GLU A 504 -22.55 13.61 -0.72
N TRP A 505 -21.39 12.95 -0.77
CA TRP A 505 -21.28 11.50 -0.88
C TRP A 505 -22.00 10.80 0.27
N ALA A 506 -21.79 11.22 1.51
CA ALA A 506 -22.44 10.62 2.68
C ALA A 506 -23.96 10.77 2.62
N ARG A 507 -24.43 11.97 2.23
CA ARG A 507 -25.86 12.27 2.04
C ARG A 507 -26.47 11.41 0.94
N ARG A 508 -25.83 11.33 -0.24
CA ARG A 508 -26.28 10.45 -1.33
C ARG A 508 -26.28 8.98 -0.91
N PHE A 509 -25.27 8.56 -0.15
CA PHE A 509 -25.12 7.17 0.24
C PHE A 509 -26.28 6.68 1.11
N VAL A 510 -26.61 7.41 2.18
CA VAL A 510 -27.75 7.05 3.05
C VAL A 510 -29.10 7.23 2.37
N GLU A 511 -29.20 8.12 1.38
CA GLU A 511 -30.42 8.32 0.61
C GLU A 511 -30.68 7.17 -0.38
N ILE A 512 -29.64 6.72 -1.09
CA ILE A 512 -29.73 5.64 -2.08
C ILE A 512 -29.76 4.27 -1.40
N TYR A 513 -29.01 4.09 -0.31
CA TYR A 513 -28.96 2.86 0.49
C TYR A 513 -29.43 3.14 1.92
N PRO A 514 -30.75 3.24 2.14
CA PRO A 514 -31.31 3.63 3.44
C PRO A 514 -31.12 2.54 4.51
N ILE A 515 -31.08 2.96 5.77
CA ILE A 515 -30.80 2.09 6.93
C ILE A 515 -31.87 0.99 7.08
N GLU A 516 -33.12 1.33 6.77
CA GLU A 516 -34.27 0.41 6.78
C GLU A 516 -34.11 -0.74 5.78
N LEU A 517 -33.25 -0.57 4.76
CA LEU A 517 -32.85 -1.60 3.81
C LEU A 517 -31.44 -2.13 4.09
N SER A 518 -31.03 -2.09 5.37
CA SER A 518 -29.72 -2.50 5.88
C SER A 518 -28.55 -1.79 5.20
N THR A 519 -28.79 -0.63 4.58
CA THR A 519 -27.85 0.05 3.70
C THR A 519 -27.32 -0.81 2.55
N MET A 520 -28.01 -1.89 2.15
CA MET A 520 -27.49 -2.89 1.18
C MET A 520 -28.02 -2.73 -0.24
N ARG A 521 -29.26 -2.24 -0.40
CA ARG A 521 -29.95 -2.17 -1.69
C ARG A 521 -30.68 -0.85 -1.88
N VAL A 522 -30.91 -0.51 -3.14
CA VAL A 522 -31.76 0.62 -3.53
C VAL A 522 -33.23 0.26 -3.27
N THR A 523 -34.03 1.25 -2.88
CA THR A 523 -35.48 1.10 -2.74
C THR A 523 -36.17 0.77 -4.08
N ILE A 524 -37.26 0.00 -4.01
CA ILE A 524 -38.11 -0.31 -5.17
C ILE A 524 -39.40 0.52 -5.20
N ARG A 525 -39.58 1.42 -4.23
CA ARG A 525 -40.76 2.29 -4.17
C ARG A 525 -40.77 3.30 -5.32
N TYR A 526 -41.87 3.35 -6.05
CA TYR A 526 -42.01 4.15 -7.27
C TYR A 526 -41.86 5.66 -7.01
N ASP A 527 -42.39 6.17 -5.91
CA ASP A 527 -42.29 7.58 -5.52
C ASP A 527 -40.83 8.01 -5.29
N ARG A 528 -40.06 7.20 -4.56
CA ARG A 528 -38.63 7.43 -4.32
C ARG A 528 -37.79 7.28 -5.58
N LEU A 529 -38.09 6.29 -6.43
CA LEU A 529 -37.41 6.13 -7.72
C LEU A 529 -37.67 7.32 -8.66
N ARG A 530 -38.89 7.86 -8.70
CA ARG A 530 -39.20 9.10 -9.44
C ARG A 530 -38.46 10.31 -8.88
N GLU A 531 -38.31 10.39 -7.57
CA GLU A 531 -37.49 11.41 -6.91
C GLU A 531 -36.02 11.30 -7.31
N PHE A 532 -35.42 10.09 -7.28
CA PHE A 532 -34.05 9.89 -7.72
C PHE A 532 -33.86 10.26 -9.19
N ARG A 533 -34.82 9.90 -10.05
CA ARG A 533 -34.80 10.31 -11.46
C ARG A 533 -34.80 11.82 -11.65
N ARG A 534 -35.65 12.55 -10.91
CA ARG A 534 -35.67 14.03 -10.96
C ARG A 534 -34.38 14.64 -10.43
N LYS A 535 -33.89 14.13 -9.30
CA LYS A 535 -32.77 14.71 -8.55
C LYS A 535 -31.40 14.42 -9.16
N TYR A 536 -31.21 13.21 -9.67
CA TYR A 536 -29.92 12.72 -10.15
C TYR A 536 -29.88 12.44 -11.66
N GLY A 537 -30.98 12.66 -12.38
CA GLY A 537 -31.05 12.37 -13.82
C GLY A 537 -30.94 10.87 -14.17
N VAL A 538 -31.13 9.98 -13.20
CA VAL A 538 -30.95 8.53 -13.40
C VAL A 538 -32.15 7.91 -14.11
N ASN A 539 -31.90 7.24 -15.22
CA ASN A 539 -32.93 6.53 -15.97
C ASN A 539 -32.97 5.04 -15.64
N TRP A 540 -31.80 4.43 -15.37
CA TRP A 540 -31.64 3.00 -15.16
C TRP A 540 -30.99 2.69 -13.82
N MET A 541 -31.31 1.52 -13.28
CA MET A 541 -30.72 0.95 -12.08
C MET A 541 -30.20 -0.45 -12.38
N VAL A 542 -28.91 -0.65 -12.11
CA VAL A 542 -28.29 -1.98 -12.07
C VAL A 542 -28.51 -2.57 -10.69
N VAL A 543 -29.00 -3.80 -10.62
CA VAL A 543 -29.22 -4.53 -9.37
C VAL A 543 -28.46 -5.85 -9.36
N ASP A 544 -28.05 -6.26 -8.15
CA ASP A 544 -27.54 -7.60 -7.88
C ASP A 544 -28.70 -8.50 -7.45
N ARG A 545 -29.05 -9.49 -8.30
CA ARG A 545 -30.20 -10.40 -8.11
C ARG A 545 -30.00 -11.30 -6.89
N ARG A 546 -28.76 -11.48 -6.42
CA ARG A 546 -28.45 -12.21 -5.18
C ARG A 546 -28.86 -11.43 -3.93
N VAL A 547 -29.06 -10.11 -4.05
CA VAL A 547 -29.48 -9.21 -2.97
C VAL A 547 -30.97 -8.89 -3.05
N VAL A 548 -31.47 -8.57 -4.25
CA VAL A 548 -32.86 -8.09 -4.42
C VAL A 548 -33.85 -9.16 -4.87
N GLY A 549 -33.38 -10.36 -5.18
CA GLY A 549 -34.19 -11.44 -5.75
C GLY A 549 -34.17 -11.47 -7.29
N PRO A 550 -34.80 -12.49 -7.89
CA PRO A 550 -34.71 -12.74 -9.32
C PRO A 550 -35.45 -11.71 -10.18
N GLN A 551 -36.54 -11.12 -9.69
CA GLN A 551 -37.37 -10.18 -10.44
C GLN A 551 -37.80 -9.02 -9.54
N LEU A 552 -37.90 -7.83 -10.12
CA LEU A 552 -38.49 -6.64 -9.49
C LEU A 552 -39.75 -6.22 -10.24
N PRO A 553 -40.72 -5.56 -9.59
CA PRO A 553 -41.91 -5.02 -10.22
C PRO A 553 -41.60 -3.72 -11.01
N LEU A 554 -40.59 -3.76 -11.88
CA LEU A 554 -40.10 -2.68 -12.72
C LEU A 554 -39.85 -3.23 -14.13
N VAL A 555 -39.79 -2.36 -15.14
CA VAL A 555 -39.49 -2.78 -16.51
C VAL A 555 -38.02 -3.20 -16.61
N GLN A 556 -37.78 -4.51 -16.77
CA GLN A 556 -36.44 -5.05 -16.99
C GLN A 556 -35.95 -4.69 -18.39
N VAL A 557 -34.75 -4.11 -18.46
CA VAL A 557 -34.08 -3.71 -19.71
C VAL A 557 -33.00 -4.72 -20.09
N TYR A 558 -32.40 -5.37 -19.10
CA TYR A 558 -31.36 -6.39 -19.27
C TYR A 558 -31.43 -7.40 -18.12
N PRO A 559 -31.23 -8.71 -18.38
CA PRO A 559 -31.14 -9.32 -19.71
C PRO A 559 -32.50 -9.25 -20.45
N ASN A 560 -32.48 -9.14 -21.78
CA ASN A 560 -33.66 -9.21 -22.65
C ASN A 560 -33.48 -10.26 -23.77
N GLY A 561 -34.57 -10.84 -24.25
CA GLY A 561 -34.54 -11.86 -25.32
C GLY A 561 -33.63 -13.05 -24.98
N ASN A 562 -32.59 -13.25 -25.79
CA ASN A 562 -31.63 -14.36 -25.66
C ASN A 562 -30.47 -14.08 -24.69
N GLU A 563 -30.38 -12.86 -24.14
CA GLU A 563 -29.33 -12.51 -23.19
C GLU A 563 -29.44 -13.33 -21.91
N ARG A 564 -28.29 -13.73 -21.36
CA ARG A 564 -28.22 -14.47 -20.09
C ARG A 564 -27.35 -13.72 -19.10
N ASN A 565 -27.95 -13.37 -17.96
CA ASN A 565 -27.24 -12.83 -16.81
C ASN A 565 -28.01 -13.24 -15.54
N SER A 566 -27.48 -14.20 -14.80
CA SER A 566 -28.13 -14.73 -13.60
C SER A 566 -27.83 -13.89 -12.36
N THR A 567 -26.75 -13.11 -12.40
CA THR A 567 -26.27 -12.35 -11.24
C THR A 567 -26.79 -10.91 -11.20
N TYR A 568 -26.83 -10.24 -12.34
CA TYR A 568 -27.19 -8.82 -12.44
C TYR A 568 -28.33 -8.59 -13.43
N ALA A 569 -29.12 -7.55 -13.17
CA ALA A 569 -30.17 -7.10 -14.06
C ALA A 569 -30.21 -5.57 -14.08
N ILE A 570 -30.78 -5.00 -15.14
CA ILE A 570 -31.02 -3.57 -15.28
C ILE A 570 -32.52 -3.34 -15.36
N TYR A 571 -33.00 -2.38 -14.57
CA TYR A 571 -34.39 -1.95 -14.58
C TYR A 571 -34.48 -0.48 -14.94
N ARG A 572 -35.51 -0.13 -15.71
CA ARG A 572 -35.87 1.25 -16.02
C ARG A 572 -36.61 1.84 -14.83
N LEU A 573 -36.23 3.05 -14.41
CA LEU A 573 -36.95 3.80 -13.39
C LEU A 573 -38.31 4.26 -13.94
N PRO A 574 -39.35 4.39 -13.09
CA PRO A 574 -40.64 4.89 -13.52
C PRO A 574 -40.54 6.27 -14.19
N SER A 575 -41.45 6.56 -15.12
CA SER A 575 -41.54 7.89 -15.72
C SER A 575 -41.93 8.93 -14.66
N ILE A 576 -41.43 10.16 -14.86
CA ILE A 576 -41.91 11.32 -14.12
C ILE A 576 -43.21 11.72 -14.80
N SER A 577 -44.33 11.75 -14.08
CA SER A 577 -45.56 12.34 -14.64
C SER A 577 -45.28 13.83 -14.84
N THR A 578 -45.33 14.29 -16.09
CA THR A 578 -45.52 15.71 -16.38
C THR A 578 -46.91 16.05 -15.85
N LYS A 579 -46.97 16.87 -14.81
CA LYS A 579 -48.18 17.59 -14.45
C LYS A 579 -48.20 18.88 -15.25
#